data_AF-A0AAW1ZEI3-F1
#
_entry.id   AF-A0AAW1ZEI3-F1
#
_cell.length_a   1.000
_cell.length_b   1.000
_cell.length_c   1.000
_cell.angle_alpha   90.00
_cell.angle_beta   90.00
_cell.angle_gamma   90.00
#
_symmetry.space_group_name_H-M   'P 1'
#
loop_
_entity.id
_entity.type
_entity.pdbx_description
1 polymer ?
#
loop_
_entity_poly.entity_id
_entity_poly.type
_entity_poly.pdbx_seq_one_letter_code
_entity_poly.pdbx_strand_id
1 'polypeptide(L)'
;MAAGDAQEAAWKSEGLPLSTSSNEACKLYDAILSQYVTWRNDETLGGIEGCITAVKAADPDFVMGHVISTGLELVGTGSSVLRDERLASAVRKTVELANSQELTSRERNHVKAMELFSKGALHKACEVWEGILAEHPTDMLALKFAHDGFFYLGEQIQMRDSVARVLPHWKPHMPFYSYLKGMYSFGLLETHFYDEAEKMAKEGLALTPQDGWSVHAVAHVHEMKAEVDKGLKFMASTEKDWVVCDMLACHNYWHWALYHIEKGNYEAALKIFDEQVSQRCVKSGAMLDTVDACSLLYRLELEGVSVKDHYRELLQVTQPHTEDHTLLFNDLHFLMVSLGSKETATTQRLLESLQELAK
;
A
#
# COMPACT_ATOMS: atom_id res chain seq x y z
N MET A 1 -10.80 5.35 -33.63
CA MET A 1 -9.82 4.28 -33.86
C MET A 1 -8.65 4.82 -34.67
N ALA A 2 -7.85 5.73 -34.09
CA ALA A 2 -6.51 5.97 -34.60
C ALA A 2 -5.65 4.77 -34.17
N ALA A 3 -4.83 4.24 -35.07
CA ALA A 3 -3.91 3.16 -34.79
C ALA A 3 -3.04 3.57 -33.59
N GLY A 4 -3.35 3.00 -32.42
CA GLY A 4 -2.67 3.32 -31.18
C GLY A 4 -1.23 2.82 -31.26
N ASP A 5 -0.29 3.71 -30.98
CA ASP A 5 1.12 3.36 -30.85
C ASP A 5 1.26 2.16 -29.90
N ALA A 6 2.18 1.24 -30.22
CA ALA A 6 2.42 0.08 -29.37
C ALA A 6 2.88 0.55 -27.99
N GLN A 7 2.23 0.09 -26.92
CA GLN A 7 2.59 0.38 -25.53
C GLN A 7 4.05 -0.01 -25.24
N GLU A 8 4.56 -1.07 -25.87
CA GLU A 8 5.98 -1.44 -25.84
C GLU A 8 6.88 -0.27 -26.32
N ALA A 9 6.51 0.38 -27.42
CA ALA A 9 7.23 1.53 -27.95
C ALA A 9 7.13 2.74 -27.02
N ALA A 10 5.99 2.92 -26.34
CA ALA A 10 5.81 3.98 -25.35
C ALA A 10 6.76 3.80 -24.15
N TRP A 11 6.77 2.63 -23.51
CA TRP A 11 7.69 2.30 -22.41
C TRP A 11 9.17 2.49 -22.81
N LYS A 12 9.53 2.09 -24.03
CA LYS A 12 10.89 2.33 -24.56
C LYS A 12 11.19 3.81 -24.76
N SER A 13 10.23 4.60 -25.24
CA SER A 13 10.40 6.06 -25.43
C SER A 13 10.56 6.82 -24.12
N GLU A 14 9.96 6.31 -23.03
CA GLU A 14 10.12 6.81 -21.66
C GLU A 14 11.44 6.37 -21.00
N GLY A 15 12.30 5.63 -21.72
CA GLY A 15 13.58 5.14 -21.19
C GLY A 15 13.45 3.95 -20.23
N LEU A 16 12.30 3.29 -20.25
CA LEU A 16 11.91 2.19 -19.36
C LEU A 16 11.50 0.95 -20.19
N PRO A 17 12.36 0.43 -21.08
CA PRO A 17 12.00 -0.70 -21.96
C PRO A 17 11.64 -1.94 -21.15
N LEU A 18 10.67 -2.70 -21.65
CA LEU A 18 10.22 -3.99 -21.12
C LEU A 18 10.69 -5.11 -22.06
N SER A 19 11.07 -6.26 -21.51
CA SER A 19 11.63 -7.39 -22.27
C SER A 19 10.60 -8.19 -23.08
N THR A 20 9.30 -7.98 -22.84
CA THR A 20 8.23 -8.62 -23.61
C THR A 20 8.04 -7.96 -24.98
N SER A 21 7.69 -8.76 -25.98
CA SER A 21 7.19 -8.29 -27.29
C SER A 21 5.65 -8.28 -27.37
N SER A 22 4.98 -8.70 -26.30
CA SER A 22 3.53 -8.69 -26.21
C SER A 22 3.03 -7.30 -25.85
N ASN A 23 2.54 -6.58 -26.85
CA ASN A 23 1.91 -5.27 -26.64
C ASN A 23 0.75 -5.33 -25.63
N GLU A 24 0.04 -6.46 -25.57
CA GLU A 24 -1.03 -6.67 -24.60
C GLU A 24 -0.50 -6.81 -23.18
N ALA A 25 0.59 -7.57 -22.97
CA ALA A 25 1.23 -7.68 -21.67
C ALA A 25 1.76 -6.32 -21.17
N CYS A 26 2.31 -5.49 -22.06
CA CYS A 26 2.72 -4.11 -21.74
C CYS A 26 1.56 -3.24 -21.25
N LYS A 27 0.38 -3.34 -21.88
CA LYS A 27 -0.82 -2.59 -21.47
C LYS A 27 -1.35 -3.06 -20.12
N LEU A 28 -1.36 -4.36 -19.90
CA LEU A 28 -1.83 -4.93 -18.63
C LEU A 28 -0.87 -4.61 -17.48
N TYR A 29 0.44 -4.60 -17.73
CA TYR A 29 1.43 -4.12 -16.76
C TYR A 29 1.21 -2.64 -16.40
N ASP A 30 0.98 -1.78 -17.40
CA ASP A 30 0.66 -0.37 -17.20
C ASP A 30 -0.65 -0.19 -16.41
N ALA A 31 -1.67 -1.01 -16.69
CA ALA A 31 -2.93 -1.01 -15.97
C ALA A 31 -2.78 -1.45 -14.50
N ILE A 32 -1.96 -2.46 -14.20
CA ILE A 32 -1.66 -2.88 -12.82
C ILE A 32 -0.94 -1.75 -12.08
N LEU A 33 0.10 -1.18 -12.69
CA LEU A 33 0.86 -0.09 -12.10
C LEU A 33 -0.03 1.13 -11.84
N SER A 34 -0.90 1.48 -12.80
CA SER A 34 -1.85 2.57 -12.65
C SER A 34 -2.75 2.36 -11.44
N GLN A 35 -3.43 1.21 -11.36
CA GLN A 35 -4.34 0.91 -10.25
C GLN A 35 -3.63 0.94 -8.88
N TYR A 36 -2.39 0.41 -8.82
CA TYR A 36 -1.58 0.44 -7.62
C TYR A 36 -1.16 1.87 -7.23
N VAL A 37 -0.71 2.69 -8.17
CA VAL A 37 -0.33 4.09 -7.91
C VAL A 37 -1.54 4.90 -7.46
N THR A 38 -2.68 4.71 -8.13
CA THR A 38 -3.91 5.45 -7.84
C THR A 38 -4.71 4.88 -6.67
N TRP A 39 -4.26 3.77 -6.07
CA TRP A 39 -4.95 3.08 -4.96
C TRP A 39 -6.42 2.77 -5.29
N ARG A 40 -6.67 2.40 -6.54
CA ARG A 40 -8.02 2.26 -7.09
C ARG A 40 -8.10 1.07 -8.04
N ASN A 41 -9.04 0.18 -7.79
CA ASN A 41 -9.39 -0.87 -8.75
C ASN A 41 -10.19 -0.31 -9.94
N ASP A 42 -9.85 -0.78 -11.14
CA ASP A 42 -10.65 -0.64 -12.34
C ASP A 42 -11.51 -1.88 -12.54
N GLU A 43 -12.78 -1.79 -12.12
CA GLU A 43 -13.75 -2.87 -12.24
C GLU A 43 -13.97 -3.34 -13.68
N THR A 44 -13.73 -2.49 -14.69
CA THR A 44 -13.88 -2.89 -16.10
C THR A 44 -12.77 -3.85 -16.55
N LEU A 45 -11.66 -3.89 -15.83
CA LEU A 45 -10.53 -4.80 -16.03
C LEU A 45 -10.48 -5.93 -14.99
N GLY A 46 -11.48 -6.00 -14.09
CA GLY A 46 -11.49 -6.96 -12.98
C GLY A 46 -10.52 -6.60 -11.85
N GLY A 47 -10.19 -5.32 -11.69
CA GLY A 47 -9.25 -4.85 -10.67
C GLY A 47 -7.80 -5.29 -10.91
N ILE A 48 -6.97 -5.13 -9.88
CA ILE A 48 -5.58 -5.59 -9.91
C ILE A 48 -5.49 -7.10 -10.13
N GLU A 49 -6.34 -7.89 -9.45
CA GLU A 49 -6.32 -9.36 -9.55
C GLU A 49 -6.66 -9.87 -10.96
N GLY A 50 -7.68 -9.27 -11.59
CA GLY A 50 -8.05 -9.55 -12.97
C GLY A 50 -6.91 -9.23 -13.94
N CYS A 51 -6.24 -8.09 -13.74
CA CYS A 51 -5.10 -7.69 -14.56
C CYS A 51 -3.87 -8.61 -14.34
N ILE A 52 -3.60 -9.04 -13.11
CA ILE A 52 -2.52 -10.01 -12.79
C ILE A 52 -2.77 -11.35 -13.50
N THR A 53 -4.03 -11.81 -13.52
CA THR A 53 -4.40 -13.03 -14.26
C THR A 53 -4.20 -12.84 -15.75
N ALA A 54 -4.65 -11.71 -16.29
CA ALA A 54 -4.57 -11.41 -17.72
C ALA A 54 -3.12 -11.22 -18.20
N VAL A 55 -2.25 -10.55 -17.45
CA VAL A 55 -0.86 -10.30 -17.88
C VAL A 55 -0.07 -11.59 -17.99
N LYS A 56 -0.28 -12.53 -17.06
CA LYS A 56 0.32 -13.87 -17.08
C LYS A 56 -0.20 -14.72 -18.24
N ALA A 57 -1.45 -14.52 -18.66
CA ALA A 57 -2.02 -15.19 -19.83
C ALA A 57 -1.53 -14.59 -21.15
N ALA A 58 -1.34 -13.26 -21.20
CA ALA A 58 -0.90 -12.54 -22.38
C ALA A 58 0.56 -12.79 -22.73
N ASP A 59 1.42 -12.96 -21.71
CA ASP A 59 2.80 -13.41 -21.87
C ASP A 59 3.27 -14.15 -20.59
N PRO A 60 3.26 -15.49 -20.58
CA PRO A 60 3.65 -16.29 -19.41
C PRO A 60 5.12 -16.14 -19.00
N ASP A 61 5.99 -15.66 -19.88
CA ASP A 61 7.42 -15.53 -19.64
C ASP A 61 7.84 -14.06 -19.39
N PHE A 62 6.88 -13.12 -19.41
CA PHE A 62 7.15 -11.70 -19.18
C PHE A 62 7.56 -11.40 -17.73
N VAL A 63 8.87 -11.23 -17.53
CA VAL A 63 9.47 -11.09 -16.20
C VAL A 63 8.90 -9.92 -15.41
N MET A 64 8.74 -8.72 -15.99
CA MET A 64 8.18 -7.59 -15.23
C MET A 64 6.69 -7.77 -14.87
N GLY A 65 5.95 -8.55 -15.66
CA GLY A 65 4.59 -8.98 -15.31
C GLY A 65 4.58 -9.86 -14.06
N HIS A 66 5.55 -10.77 -13.92
CA HIS A 66 5.74 -11.55 -12.69
C HIS A 66 6.24 -10.69 -11.52
N VAL A 67 7.21 -9.80 -11.74
CA VAL A 67 7.71 -8.86 -10.71
C VAL A 67 6.57 -8.06 -10.10
N ILE A 68 5.73 -7.41 -10.91
CA ILE A 68 4.66 -6.57 -10.34
C ILE A 68 3.60 -7.43 -9.65
N SER A 69 3.26 -8.60 -10.22
CA SER A 69 2.28 -9.51 -9.62
C SER A 69 2.72 -10.04 -8.26
N THR A 70 3.93 -10.58 -8.18
CA THR A 70 4.49 -11.15 -6.95
C THR A 70 4.90 -10.06 -5.97
N GLY A 71 5.42 -8.93 -6.45
CA GLY A 71 5.77 -7.78 -5.63
C GLY A 71 4.55 -7.19 -4.92
N LEU A 72 3.42 -7.03 -5.62
CA LEU A 72 2.16 -6.55 -5.01
C LEU A 72 1.65 -7.46 -3.90
N GLU A 73 1.75 -8.77 -4.09
CA GLU A 73 1.36 -9.73 -3.05
C GLU A 73 2.27 -9.62 -1.82
N LEU A 74 3.59 -9.47 -2.02
CA LEU A 74 4.56 -9.29 -0.94
C LEU A 74 4.35 -7.98 -0.16
N VAL A 75 4.18 -6.85 -0.84
CA VAL A 75 3.91 -5.56 -0.18
C VAL A 75 2.51 -5.49 0.43
N GLY A 76 1.58 -6.35 0.01
CA GLY A 76 0.27 -6.48 0.66
C GLY A 76 0.34 -6.98 2.11
N THR A 77 1.44 -7.63 2.51
CA THR A 77 1.74 -8.13 3.86
C THR A 77 0.75 -9.15 4.46
N GLY A 78 -0.26 -9.57 3.68
CA GLY A 78 -1.26 -10.57 4.10
C GLY A 78 -0.80 -12.03 3.97
N SER A 79 0.35 -12.26 3.37
CA SER A 79 0.98 -13.58 3.25
C SER A 79 2.50 -13.44 3.24
N SER A 80 3.20 -14.56 3.47
CA SER A 80 4.67 -14.62 3.41
C SER A 80 5.14 -15.90 2.75
N VAL A 81 6.34 -15.88 2.16
CA VAL A 81 6.93 -17.09 1.53
C VAL A 81 7.22 -18.21 2.53
N LEU A 82 7.20 -17.93 3.83
CA LEU A 82 7.42 -18.94 4.88
C LEU A 82 6.18 -19.81 5.10
N ARG A 83 4.99 -19.25 4.87
CA ARG A 83 3.71 -19.89 5.18
C ARG A 83 2.84 -20.14 3.93
N ASP A 84 3.09 -19.42 2.83
CA ASP A 84 2.40 -19.61 1.55
C ASP A 84 3.37 -20.16 0.49
N GLU A 85 3.27 -21.46 0.21
CA GLU A 85 4.06 -22.15 -0.82
C GLU A 85 3.72 -21.68 -2.24
N ARG A 86 2.50 -21.18 -2.50
CA ARG A 86 2.14 -20.60 -3.80
C ARG A 86 2.93 -19.30 -4.01
N LEU A 87 3.03 -18.45 -2.98
CA LEU A 87 3.84 -17.23 -3.04
C LEU A 87 5.34 -17.55 -3.16
N ALA A 88 5.84 -18.51 -2.36
CA ALA A 88 7.22 -18.97 -2.46
C ALA A 88 7.56 -19.49 -3.86
N SER A 89 6.66 -20.25 -4.47
CA SER A 89 6.78 -20.75 -5.84
C SER A 89 6.76 -19.62 -6.87
N ALA A 90 5.91 -18.61 -6.70
CA ALA A 90 5.86 -17.44 -7.58
C ALA A 90 7.18 -16.65 -7.56
N VAL A 91 7.80 -16.46 -6.39
CA VAL A 91 9.12 -15.84 -6.27
C VAL A 91 10.18 -16.67 -7.02
N ARG A 92 10.24 -17.98 -6.78
CA ARG A 92 11.21 -18.88 -7.46
C ARG A 92 11.03 -18.84 -8.97
N LYS A 93 9.78 -18.93 -9.45
CA LYS A 93 9.47 -18.86 -10.88
C LYS A 93 9.93 -17.54 -11.51
N THR A 94 9.73 -16.42 -10.81
CA THR A 94 10.17 -15.11 -11.29
C THR A 94 11.69 -15.04 -11.44
N VAL A 95 12.43 -15.54 -10.44
CA VAL A 95 13.90 -15.61 -10.47
C VAL A 95 14.40 -16.56 -11.57
N GLU A 96 13.78 -17.73 -11.73
CA GLU A 96 14.12 -18.70 -12.77
C GLU A 96 13.92 -18.12 -14.18
N LEU A 97 12.79 -17.45 -14.43
CA LEU A 97 12.52 -16.78 -15.71
C LEU A 97 13.54 -15.67 -16.00
N ALA A 98 13.93 -14.90 -14.98
CA ALA A 98 14.92 -13.85 -15.13
C ALA A 98 16.32 -14.39 -15.47
N ASN A 99 16.67 -15.58 -14.96
CA ASN A 99 17.94 -16.24 -15.26
C ASN A 99 17.96 -16.93 -16.62
N SER A 100 16.81 -17.24 -17.20
CA SER A 100 16.70 -17.92 -18.50
C SER A 100 16.59 -16.96 -19.70
N GLN A 101 16.59 -15.65 -19.47
CA GLN A 101 16.32 -14.64 -20.50
C GLN A 101 17.31 -13.47 -20.42
N GLU A 102 17.53 -12.82 -21.56
CA GLU A 102 18.28 -11.57 -21.60
C GLU A 102 17.37 -10.41 -21.19
N LEU A 103 17.64 -9.84 -20.02
CA LEU A 103 16.91 -8.70 -19.46
C LEU A 103 17.76 -7.43 -19.48
N THR A 104 17.13 -6.28 -19.23
CA THR A 104 17.86 -5.06 -18.91
C THR A 104 18.40 -5.08 -17.47
N SER A 105 19.38 -4.23 -17.15
CA SER A 105 19.86 -4.08 -15.77
C SER A 105 18.74 -3.65 -14.81
N ARG A 106 17.85 -2.77 -15.27
CA ARG A 106 16.65 -2.32 -14.54
C ARG A 106 15.75 -3.48 -14.14
N GLU A 107 15.36 -4.32 -15.11
CA GLU A 107 14.49 -5.47 -14.86
C GLU A 107 15.14 -6.50 -13.94
N ARG A 108 16.45 -6.78 -14.11
CA ARG A 108 17.20 -7.65 -13.20
C ARG A 108 17.23 -7.11 -11.77
N ASN A 109 17.39 -5.80 -11.61
CA ASN A 109 17.37 -5.17 -10.29
C ASN A 109 15.98 -5.25 -9.64
N HIS A 110 14.90 -5.13 -10.39
CA HIS A 110 13.55 -5.35 -9.86
C HIS A 110 13.34 -6.78 -9.36
N VAL A 111 13.78 -7.78 -10.12
CA VAL A 111 13.73 -9.19 -9.69
C VAL A 111 14.54 -9.39 -8.41
N LYS A 112 15.77 -8.85 -8.37
CA LYS A 112 16.65 -8.91 -7.20
C LYS A 112 16.02 -8.27 -5.97
N ALA A 113 15.42 -7.08 -6.11
CA ALA A 113 14.78 -6.37 -5.00
C ALA A 113 13.56 -7.15 -4.49
N MET A 114 12.71 -7.66 -5.38
CA MET A 114 11.57 -8.51 -5.02
C MET A 114 12.00 -9.79 -4.28
N GLU A 115 13.07 -10.46 -4.73
CA GLU A 115 13.60 -11.65 -4.05
C GLU A 115 14.19 -11.31 -2.66
N LEU A 116 14.86 -10.15 -2.52
CA LEU A 116 15.34 -9.68 -1.22
C LEU A 116 14.18 -9.38 -0.27
N PHE A 117 13.15 -8.70 -0.78
CA PHE A 117 11.95 -8.37 -0.03
C PHE A 117 11.27 -9.63 0.48
N SER A 118 11.11 -10.65 -0.39
CA SER A 118 10.48 -11.92 -0.03
C SER A 118 11.22 -12.68 1.07
N LYS A 119 12.52 -12.42 1.25
CA LYS A 119 13.35 -13.03 2.30
C LYS A 119 13.41 -12.19 3.58
N GLY A 120 12.57 -11.16 3.70
CA GLY A 120 12.55 -10.22 4.82
C GLY A 120 13.73 -9.24 4.82
N ALA A 121 14.56 -9.19 3.78
CA ALA A 121 15.67 -8.25 3.66
C ALA A 121 15.19 -6.89 3.09
N LEU A 122 14.16 -6.31 3.72
CA LEU A 122 13.43 -5.13 3.23
C LEU A 122 14.36 -3.94 2.95
N HIS A 123 15.29 -3.64 3.86
CA HIS A 123 16.25 -2.55 3.68
C HIS A 123 17.11 -2.73 2.42
N LYS A 124 17.62 -3.94 2.19
CA LYS A 124 18.40 -4.26 0.99
C LYS A 124 17.57 -4.22 -0.29
N ALA A 125 16.29 -4.59 -0.22
CA ALA A 125 15.37 -4.45 -1.35
C ALA A 125 15.20 -2.97 -1.73
N CYS A 126 15.00 -2.11 -0.71
CA CYS A 126 14.89 -0.66 -0.89
C CYS A 126 16.18 -0.06 -1.48
N GLU A 127 17.37 -0.46 -1.01
CA GLU A 127 18.65 -0.03 -1.61
C GLU A 127 18.74 -0.37 -3.10
N VAL A 128 18.24 -1.54 -3.52
CA VAL A 128 18.24 -1.94 -4.94
C VAL A 128 17.25 -1.11 -5.76
N TRP A 129 16.05 -0.83 -5.23
CA TRP A 129 15.11 0.08 -5.90
C TRP A 129 15.63 1.52 -5.96
N GLU A 130 16.30 2.02 -4.92
CA GLU A 130 16.98 3.33 -4.96
C GLU A 130 18.10 3.36 -6.01
N GLY A 131 18.82 2.25 -6.18
CA GLY A 131 19.78 2.09 -7.28
C GLY A 131 19.12 2.20 -8.67
N ILE A 132 17.92 1.63 -8.85
CA ILE A 132 17.13 1.83 -10.07
C ILE A 132 16.77 3.30 -10.23
N LEU A 133 16.28 3.97 -9.19
CA LEU A 133 15.84 5.36 -9.26
C LEU A 133 16.98 6.35 -9.52
N ALA A 134 18.22 6.01 -9.15
CA ALA A 134 19.40 6.80 -9.50
C ALA A 134 19.68 6.82 -11.00
N GLU A 135 19.40 5.72 -11.72
CA GLU A 135 19.60 5.59 -13.17
C GLU A 135 18.33 5.93 -13.96
N HIS A 136 17.16 5.60 -13.40
CA HIS A 136 15.83 5.69 -14.00
C HIS A 136 14.88 6.42 -13.02
N PRO A 137 15.03 7.74 -12.82
CA PRO A 137 14.28 8.49 -11.80
C PRO A 137 12.77 8.55 -12.06
N THR A 138 12.31 8.14 -13.25
CA THR A 138 10.90 8.08 -13.64
C THR A 138 10.29 6.68 -13.49
N ASP A 139 11.02 5.71 -12.94
CA ASP A 139 10.48 4.37 -12.67
C ASP A 139 9.52 4.40 -11.46
N MET A 140 8.22 4.54 -11.74
CA MET A 140 7.20 4.62 -10.71
C MET A 140 7.06 3.33 -9.89
N LEU A 141 7.30 2.15 -10.50
CA LEU A 141 7.20 0.89 -9.76
C LEU A 141 8.32 0.79 -8.71
N ALA A 142 9.55 1.15 -9.09
CA ALA A 142 10.67 1.18 -8.15
C ALA A 142 10.41 2.18 -7.02
N LEU A 143 9.88 3.36 -7.35
CA LEU A 143 9.56 4.38 -6.37
C LEU A 143 8.48 3.94 -5.39
N LYS A 144 7.37 3.37 -5.89
CA LYS A 144 6.28 2.87 -5.04
C LYS A 144 6.76 1.76 -4.10
N PHE A 145 7.46 0.76 -4.62
CA PHE A 145 7.96 -0.34 -3.78
C PHE A 145 9.03 0.11 -2.77
N ALA A 146 9.92 1.04 -3.15
CA ALA A 146 10.85 1.64 -2.19
C ALA A 146 10.11 2.42 -1.10
N HIS A 147 9.11 3.23 -1.49
CA HIS A 147 8.31 4.01 -0.56
C HIS A 147 7.56 3.14 0.45
N ASP A 148 6.88 2.09 -0.01
CA ASP A 148 6.18 1.14 0.87
C ASP A 148 7.17 0.36 1.75
N GLY A 149 8.32 -0.02 1.22
CA GLY A 149 9.39 -0.65 1.99
C GLY A 149 9.94 0.24 3.12
N PHE A 150 10.21 1.52 2.83
CA PHE A 150 10.63 2.49 3.85
C PHE A 150 9.54 2.76 4.88
N PHE A 151 8.26 2.76 4.46
CA PHE A 151 7.13 2.86 5.37
C PHE A 151 7.12 1.71 6.38
N TYR A 152 7.26 0.46 5.93
CA TYR A 152 7.30 -0.71 6.83
C TYR A 152 8.52 -0.73 7.77
N LEU A 153 9.64 -0.14 7.33
CA LEU A 153 10.87 -0.03 8.13
C LEU A 153 10.85 1.15 9.12
N GLY A 154 9.88 2.07 9.00
CA GLY A 154 9.90 3.34 9.74
C GLY A 154 11.03 4.28 9.32
N GLU A 155 11.57 4.12 8.10
CA GLU A 155 12.68 4.92 7.56
C GLU A 155 12.16 6.24 6.95
N GLN A 156 11.59 7.10 7.79
CA GLN A 156 10.89 8.33 7.39
C GLN A 156 11.77 9.29 6.56
N ILE A 157 13.05 9.43 6.92
CA ILE A 157 14.00 10.29 6.20
C ILE A 157 14.23 9.76 4.78
N GLN A 158 14.45 8.45 4.65
CA GLN A 158 14.67 7.80 3.36
C GLN A 158 13.41 7.87 2.49
N MET A 159 12.24 7.63 3.07
CA MET A 159 10.95 7.77 2.38
C MET A 159 10.77 9.17 1.77
N ARG A 160 11.02 10.23 2.56
CA ARG A 160 10.99 11.61 2.05
C ARG A 160 12.05 11.85 0.98
N ASP A 161 13.31 11.51 1.28
CA ASP A 161 14.44 11.91 0.45
C ASP A 161 14.47 11.13 -0.87
N SER A 162 13.94 9.90 -0.91
CA SER A 162 13.75 9.12 -2.14
C SER A 162 12.87 9.87 -3.15
N VAL A 163 11.68 10.30 -2.71
CA VAL A 163 10.77 11.07 -3.56
C VAL A 163 11.39 12.42 -3.93
N ALA A 164 12.04 13.11 -2.98
CA ALA A 164 12.67 14.39 -3.22
C ALA A 164 13.78 14.32 -4.29
N ARG A 165 14.57 13.23 -4.32
CA ARG A 165 15.64 13.01 -5.31
C ARG A 165 15.09 12.90 -6.72
N VAL A 166 13.98 12.20 -6.91
CA VAL A 166 13.43 11.97 -8.25
C VAL A 166 12.57 13.13 -8.73
N LEU A 167 11.91 13.86 -7.83
CA LEU A 167 10.93 14.92 -8.15
C LEU A 167 11.36 15.90 -9.27
N PRO A 168 12.62 16.40 -9.36
CA PRO A 168 13.05 17.29 -10.45
C PRO A 168 12.99 16.68 -11.86
N HIS A 169 13.03 15.35 -11.96
CA HIS A 169 12.96 14.60 -13.20
C HIS A 169 11.52 14.45 -13.73
N TRP A 170 10.52 14.57 -12.84
CA TRP A 170 9.11 14.48 -13.22
C TRP A 170 8.55 15.82 -13.66
N LYS A 171 7.82 15.85 -14.79
CA LYS A 171 7.19 17.06 -15.32
C LYS A 171 5.67 17.05 -15.09
N PRO A 172 5.02 18.22 -14.99
CA PRO A 172 3.58 18.29 -14.72
C PRO A 172 2.65 17.54 -15.68
N HIS A 173 3.09 17.31 -16.92
CA HIS A 173 2.33 16.56 -17.93
C HIS A 173 2.59 15.06 -17.92
N MET A 174 3.59 14.59 -17.16
CA MET A 174 3.89 13.17 -17.06
C MET A 174 2.79 12.48 -16.25
N PRO A 175 2.43 11.23 -16.60
CA PRO A 175 1.53 10.42 -15.78
C PRO A 175 1.99 10.40 -14.31
N PHE A 176 1.04 10.27 -13.39
CA PHE A 176 1.29 10.16 -11.95
C PHE A 176 1.98 11.35 -11.25
N TYR A 177 2.26 12.46 -11.93
CA TYR A 177 2.90 13.63 -11.31
C TYR A 177 2.17 14.14 -10.07
N SER A 178 0.84 14.13 -10.06
CA SER A 178 0.04 14.51 -8.89
C SER A 178 0.21 13.56 -7.71
N TYR A 179 0.21 12.24 -7.95
CA TYR A 179 0.41 11.22 -6.93
C TYR A 179 1.82 11.27 -6.32
N LEU A 180 2.83 11.63 -7.12
CA LEU A 180 4.18 11.88 -6.63
C LEU A 180 4.23 13.01 -5.58
N LYS A 181 3.39 14.04 -5.74
CA LYS A 181 3.24 15.09 -4.72
C LYS A 181 2.64 14.54 -3.44
N GLY A 182 1.66 13.65 -3.53
CA GLY A 182 1.09 12.96 -2.37
C GLY A 182 2.16 12.16 -1.61
N MET A 183 2.97 11.37 -2.31
CA MET A 183 4.08 10.63 -1.71
C MET A 183 5.08 11.55 -1.02
N TYR A 184 5.47 12.65 -1.69
CA TYR A 184 6.41 13.61 -1.09
C TYR A 184 5.82 14.32 0.13
N SER A 185 4.54 14.70 0.06
CA SER A 185 3.81 15.27 1.20
C SER A 185 3.84 14.35 2.41
N PHE A 186 3.66 13.04 2.19
CA PHE A 186 3.72 12.06 3.27
C PHE A 186 5.13 11.95 3.87
N GLY A 187 6.18 11.93 3.05
CA GLY A 187 7.56 12.02 3.59
C GLY A 187 7.84 13.31 4.38
N LEU A 188 7.28 14.44 3.95
CA LEU A 188 7.40 15.72 4.66
C LEU A 188 6.69 15.68 6.03
N LEU A 189 5.46 15.14 6.09
CA LEU A 189 4.71 15.09 7.35
C LEU A 189 5.38 14.16 8.36
N GLU A 190 5.87 13.01 7.91
CA GLU A 190 6.58 12.03 8.75
C GLU A 190 7.91 12.56 9.27
N THR A 191 8.44 13.62 8.66
CA THR A 191 9.64 14.31 9.11
C THR A 191 9.35 15.69 9.70
N HIS A 192 8.11 15.93 10.13
CA HIS A 192 7.63 17.10 10.87
C HIS A 192 7.59 18.44 10.09
N PHE A 193 7.60 18.41 8.76
CA PHE A 193 7.43 19.59 7.89
C PHE A 193 5.95 19.76 7.51
N TYR A 194 5.10 19.99 8.50
CA TYR A 194 3.65 19.90 8.33
C TYR A 194 3.07 20.95 7.38
N ASP A 195 3.57 22.19 7.40
CA ASP A 195 3.05 23.26 6.53
C ASP A 195 3.42 23.00 5.06
N GLU A 196 4.63 22.51 4.80
CA GLU A 196 5.09 22.10 3.48
C GLU A 196 4.34 20.85 2.98
N ALA A 197 4.11 19.89 3.87
CA ALA A 197 3.31 18.70 3.57
C ALA A 197 1.88 19.11 3.14
N GLU A 198 1.16 19.88 3.96
CA GLU A 198 -0.20 20.33 3.66
C GLU A 198 -0.26 21.05 2.30
N LYS A 199 0.71 21.92 2.03
CA LYS A 199 0.81 22.62 0.75
C LYS A 199 1.01 21.64 -0.40
N MET A 200 1.94 20.71 -0.28
CA MET A 200 2.27 19.75 -1.34
C MET A 200 1.08 18.84 -1.66
N ALA A 201 0.41 18.29 -0.65
CA ALA A 201 -0.80 17.48 -0.85
C ALA A 201 -1.92 18.29 -1.50
N LYS A 202 -2.16 19.53 -1.07
CA LYS A 202 -3.20 20.39 -1.68
C LYS A 202 -2.90 20.72 -3.14
N GLU A 203 -1.64 20.89 -3.51
CA GLU A 203 -1.26 21.04 -4.92
C GLU A 203 -1.52 19.77 -5.73
N GLY A 204 -1.30 18.58 -5.14
CA GLY A 204 -1.66 17.30 -5.75
C GLY A 204 -3.18 17.15 -5.94
N LEU A 205 -3.94 17.43 -4.88
CA LEU A 205 -5.41 17.35 -4.88
C LEU A 205 -6.07 18.36 -5.84
N ALA A 206 -5.43 19.52 -6.08
CA ALA A 206 -5.92 20.45 -7.10
C ALA A 206 -5.84 19.89 -8.53
N LEU A 207 -4.95 18.93 -8.78
CA LEU A 207 -4.81 18.22 -10.06
C LEU A 207 -5.65 16.94 -10.08
N THR A 208 -5.69 16.23 -8.95
CA THR A 208 -6.36 14.94 -8.81
C THR A 208 -7.08 14.87 -7.47
N PRO A 209 -8.33 15.38 -7.37
CA PRO A 209 -9.08 15.40 -6.12
C PRO A 209 -9.31 14.02 -5.51
N GLN A 210 -9.29 12.97 -6.33
CA GLN A 210 -9.53 11.59 -5.93
C GLN A 210 -8.31 10.88 -5.33
N ASP A 211 -7.13 11.53 -5.27
CA ASP A 211 -5.93 10.91 -4.71
C ASP A 211 -6.08 10.69 -3.20
N GLY A 212 -6.44 9.45 -2.84
CA GLY A 212 -6.65 9.04 -1.46
C GLY A 212 -5.39 9.17 -0.58
N TRP A 213 -4.19 9.07 -1.16
CA TRP A 213 -2.94 9.21 -0.42
C TRP A 213 -2.64 10.67 -0.08
N SER A 214 -2.92 11.60 -0.99
CA SER A 214 -2.85 13.04 -0.69
C SER A 214 -3.89 13.46 0.35
N VAL A 215 -5.12 12.90 0.30
CA VAL A 215 -6.13 13.13 1.35
C VAL A 215 -5.65 12.62 2.70
N HIS A 216 -5.11 11.40 2.73
CA HIS A 216 -4.48 10.81 3.91
C HIS A 216 -3.41 11.74 4.50
N ALA A 217 -2.51 12.26 3.68
CA ALA A 217 -1.47 13.19 4.14
C ALA A 217 -2.04 14.47 4.78
N VAL A 218 -3.10 15.07 4.20
CA VAL A 218 -3.75 16.26 4.79
C VAL A 218 -4.43 15.92 6.12
N ALA A 219 -5.09 14.75 6.21
CA ALA A 219 -5.68 14.29 7.45
C ALA A 219 -4.61 14.14 8.54
N HIS A 220 -3.51 13.46 8.23
CA HIS A 220 -2.40 13.30 9.16
C HIS A 220 -1.83 14.66 9.61
N VAL A 221 -1.66 15.62 8.70
CA VAL A 221 -1.18 16.97 9.07
C VAL A 221 -2.11 17.65 10.09
N HIS A 222 -3.43 17.62 9.86
CA HIS A 222 -4.37 18.21 10.81
C HIS A 222 -4.39 17.47 12.15
N GLU A 223 -4.17 16.16 12.16
CA GLU A 223 -3.99 15.38 13.41
C GLU A 223 -2.72 15.85 14.15
N MET A 224 -1.57 15.85 13.48
CA MET A 224 -0.28 16.21 14.08
C MET A 224 -0.22 17.66 14.59
N LYS A 225 -1.00 18.56 13.97
CA LYS A 225 -1.14 19.97 14.40
C LYS A 225 -2.26 20.18 15.44
N ALA A 226 -2.96 19.12 15.87
CA ALA A 226 -4.14 19.19 16.73
C ALA A 226 -5.25 20.11 16.19
N GLU A 227 -5.40 20.19 14.86
CA GLU A 227 -6.38 21.01 14.15
C GLU A 227 -7.66 20.21 13.86
N VAL A 228 -8.21 19.57 14.88
CA VAL A 228 -9.30 18.57 14.78
C VAL A 228 -10.51 19.09 13.99
N ASP A 229 -10.95 20.33 14.23
CA ASP A 229 -12.09 20.91 13.51
C ASP A 229 -11.82 21.14 12.02
N LYS A 230 -10.56 21.42 11.65
CA LYS A 230 -10.17 21.52 10.24
C LYS A 230 -10.15 20.14 9.59
N GLY A 231 -9.62 19.14 10.29
CA GLY A 231 -9.63 17.74 9.86
C GLY A 231 -11.04 17.23 9.57
N LEU A 232 -11.95 17.36 10.54
CA LEU A 232 -13.37 16.98 10.37
C LEU A 232 -14.02 17.67 9.17
N LYS A 233 -13.83 18.99 9.04
CA LYS A 233 -14.39 19.74 7.92
C LYS A 233 -13.81 19.28 6.58
N PHE A 234 -12.49 19.06 6.53
CA PHE A 234 -11.81 18.61 5.33
C PHE A 234 -12.36 17.25 4.88
N MET A 235 -12.32 16.23 5.76
CA MET A 235 -12.80 14.87 5.45
C MET A 235 -14.24 14.87 4.98
N ALA A 236 -15.13 15.57 5.67
CA ALA A 236 -16.54 15.69 5.30
C ALA A 236 -16.76 16.41 3.95
N SER A 237 -15.98 17.44 3.66
CA SER A 237 -16.15 18.24 2.44
C SER A 237 -15.65 17.57 1.18
N THR A 238 -14.70 16.63 1.29
CA THR A 238 -14.03 15.97 0.17
C THR A 238 -14.40 14.49 0.02
N GLU A 239 -15.28 13.95 0.88
CA GLU A 239 -15.65 12.52 0.91
C GLU A 239 -15.98 11.93 -0.48
N LYS A 240 -16.77 12.66 -1.26
CA LYS A 240 -17.19 12.21 -2.60
C LYS A 240 -16.03 12.02 -3.57
N ASP A 241 -14.91 12.70 -3.34
CA ASP A 241 -13.74 12.61 -4.20
C ASP A 241 -12.87 11.42 -3.82
N TRP A 242 -12.54 11.23 -2.54
CA TRP A 242 -11.60 10.18 -2.12
C TRP A 242 -12.23 8.82 -1.84
N VAL A 243 -13.55 8.73 -1.66
CA VAL A 243 -14.22 7.44 -1.38
C VAL A 243 -14.08 6.42 -2.53
N VAL A 244 -13.80 6.89 -3.76
CA VAL A 244 -13.57 6.04 -4.94
C VAL A 244 -12.20 5.35 -4.94
N CYS A 245 -11.29 5.80 -4.07
CA CYS A 245 -9.98 5.22 -3.84
C CYS A 245 -10.15 4.02 -2.90
N ASP A 246 -10.67 2.91 -3.43
CA ASP A 246 -11.19 1.79 -2.63
C ASP A 246 -10.14 1.14 -1.72
N MET A 247 -8.86 1.15 -2.11
CA MET A 247 -7.76 0.60 -1.31
C MET A 247 -7.32 1.48 -0.13
N LEU A 248 -7.66 2.78 -0.13
CA LEU A 248 -7.29 3.75 0.91
C LEU A 248 -8.48 4.39 1.62
N ALA A 249 -9.70 4.20 1.11
CA ALA A 249 -10.90 4.80 1.67
C ALA A 249 -11.14 4.35 3.11
N CYS A 250 -10.88 3.08 3.45
CA CYS A 250 -10.98 2.58 4.82
C CYS A 250 -10.09 3.40 5.77
N HIS A 251 -8.82 3.56 5.40
CA HIS A 251 -7.84 4.32 6.18
C HIS A 251 -8.21 5.79 6.32
N ASN A 252 -8.75 6.41 5.26
CA ASN A 252 -9.26 7.77 5.35
C ASN A 252 -10.46 7.88 6.30
N TYR A 253 -11.39 6.92 6.30
CA TYR A 253 -12.46 6.87 7.31
C TYR A 253 -11.91 6.64 8.73
N TRP A 254 -10.84 5.86 8.87
CA TRP A 254 -10.17 5.66 10.15
C TRP A 254 -9.65 6.98 10.73
N HIS A 255 -8.93 7.79 9.94
CA HIS A 255 -8.50 9.14 10.34
C HIS A 255 -9.68 10.04 10.73
N TRP A 256 -10.78 9.96 9.96
CA TRP A 256 -11.99 10.71 10.30
C TRP A 256 -12.57 10.27 11.65
N ALA A 257 -12.64 8.97 11.93
CA ALA A 257 -13.08 8.46 13.23
C ALA A 257 -12.17 8.93 14.37
N LEU A 258 -10.86 9.02 14.17
CA LEU A 258 -9.93 9.54 15.18
C LEU A 258 -10.24 10.98 15.60
N TYR A 259 -10.59 11.86 14.66
CA TYR A 259 -11.01 13.22 15.02
C TYR A 259 -12.27 13.24 15.90
N HIS A 260 -13.18 12.30 15.68
CA HIS A 260 -14.36 12.17 16.54
C HIS A 260 -13.98 11.68 17.93
N ILE A 261 -13.04 10.73 18.05
CA ILE A 261 -12.49 10.28 19.34
C ILE A 261 -11.86 11.46 20.09
N GLU A 262 -11.00 12.24 19.44
CA GLU A 262 -10.32 13.40 20.06
C GLU A 262 -11.30 14.47 20.55
N LYS A 263 -12.49 14.58 19.95
CA LYS A 263 -13.57 15.48 20.40
C LYS A 263 -14.43 14.89 21.52
N GLY A 264 -14.24 13.63 21.90
CA GLY A 264 -15.14 12.90 22.78
C GLY A 264 -16.48 12.51 22.13
N ASN A 265 -16.58 12.57 20.79
CA ASN A 265 -17.77 12.21 20.02
C ASN A 265 -17.77 10.73 19.68
N TYR A 266 -17.72 9.87 20.70
CA TYR A 266 -17.45 8.44 20.53
C TYR A 266 -18.54 7.71 19.73
N GLU A 267 -19.81 8.09 19.84
CA GLU A 267 -20.90 7.50 19.04
C GLU A 267 -20.72 7.76 17.55
N ALA A 268 -20.18 8.92 17.18
CA ALA A 268 -19.89 9.23 15.77
C ALA A 268 -18.69 8.43 15.25
N ALA A 269 -17.65 8.27 16.07
CA ALA A 269 -16.51 7.41 15.73
C ALA A 269 -16.93 5.95 15.56
N LEU A 270 -17.75 5.41 16.48
CA LEU A 270 -18.26 4.05 16.39
C LEU A 270 -19.18 3.86 15.18
N LYS A 271 -20.00 4.86 14.84
CA LYS A 271 -20.80 4.81 13.61
C LYS A 271 -19.93 4.72 12.35
N ILE A 272 -18.82 5.47 12.27
CA ILE A 272 -17.87 5.37 11.15
C ILE A 272 -17.22 3.98 11.14
N PHE A 273 -16.88 3.43 12.31
CA PHE A 273 -16.38 2.07 12.40
C PHE A 273 -17.36 1.06 11.79
N ASP A 274 -18.63 1.10 12.21
CA ASP A 274 -19.66 0.15 11.78
C ASP A 274 -20.00 0.27 10.29
N GLU A 275 -20.16 1.49 9.79
CA GLU A 275 -20.65 1.74 8.43
C GLU A 275 -19.55 1.67 7.37
N GLN A 276 -18.29 1.94 7.76
CA GLN A 276 -17.19 2.07 6.81
C GLN A 276 -16.04 1.12 7.11
N VAL A 277 -15.40 1.24 8.28
CA VAL A 277 -14.14 0.53 8.57
C VAL A 277 -14.35 -0.99 8.62
N SER A 278 -15.33 -1.45 9.41
CA SER A 278 -15.64 -2.87 9.58
C SER A 278 -16.11 -3.52 8.28
N GLN A 279 -17.05 -2.88 7.57
CA GLN A 279 -17.58 -3.40 6.30
C GLN A 279 -16.50 -3.52 5.23
N ARG A 280 -15.58 -2.55 5.14
CA ARG A 280 -14.47 -2.58 4.19
C ARG A 280 -13.45 -3.66 4.55
N CYS A 281 -13.06 -3.73 5.82
CA CYS A 281 -12.15 -4.77 6.32
C CYS A 281 -12.67 -6.19 6.00
N VAL A 282 -13.93 -6.49 6.31
CA VAL A 282 -14.53 -7.81 6.03
C VAL A 282 -14.61 -8.08 4.53
N LYS A 283 -14.93 -7.07 3.72
CA LYS A 283 -15.09 -7.21 2.27
C LYS A 283 -13.74 -7.39 1.55
N SER A 284 -12.74 -6.60 1.92
CA SER A 284 -11.44 -6.56 1.24
C SER A 284 -10.50 -7.66 1.73
N GLY A 285 -10.53 -7.99 3.03
CA GLY A 285 -9.52 -8.83 3.67
C GLY A 285 -8.12 -8.22 3.64
N ALA A 286 -7.99 -6.94 3.27
CA ALA A 286 -6.69 -6.27 3.17
C ALA A 286 -6.10 -6.04 4.57
N MET A 287 -4.77 -6.19 4.70
CA MET A 287 -4.11 -6.01 5.99
C MET A 287 -4.21 -4.58 6.51
N LEU A 288 -4.16 -3.57 5.65
CA LEU A 288 -4.34 -2.16 6.04
C LEU A 288 -5.72 -1.93 6.70
N ASP A 289 -6.80 -2.36 6.04
CA ASP A 289 -8.15 -2.24 6.61
C ASP A 289 -8.29 -3.01 7.93
N THR A 290 -7.60 -4.15 8.04
CA THR A 290 -7.61 -4.99 9.23
C THR A 290 -6.91 -4.30 10.41
N VAL A 291 -5.72 -3.74 10.22
CA VAL A 291 -5.00 -3.02 11.29
C VAL A 291 -5.70 -1.72 11.67
N ASP A 292 -6.34 -1.04 10.72
CA ASP A 292 -7.20 0.13 10.98
C ASP A 292 -8.37 -0.26 11.90
N ALA A 293 -9.09 -1.33 11.56
CA ALA A 293 -10.19 -1.81 12.38
C ALA A 293 -9.73 -2.19 13.81
N CYS A 294 -8.61 -2.91 13.92
CA CYS A 294 -8.05 -3.32 15.21
C CYS A 294 -7.70 -2.11 16.08
N SER A 295 -6.96 -1.15 15.50
CA SER A 295 -6.45 0.02 16.23
C SER A 295 -7.55 0.99 16.64
N LEU A 296 -8.62 1.11 15.84
CA LEU A 296 -9.77 1.97 16.14
C LEU A 296 -10.58 1.41 17.30
N LEU A 297 -10.88 0.11 17.31
CA LEU A 297 -11.56 -0.54 18.45
C LEU A 297 -10.76 -0.41 19.73
N TYR A 298 -9.43 -0.63 19.65
CA TYR A 298 -8.56 -0.48 20.82
C TYR A 298 -8.59 0.93 21.41
N ARG A 299 -8.55 1.97 20.56
CA ARG A 299 -8.66 3.37 21.00
C ARG A 299 -10.01 3.67 21.63
N LEU A 300 -11.11 3.21 21.03
CA LEU A 300 -12.45 3.37 21.60
C LEU A 300 -12.58 2.69 22.97
N GLU A 301 -11.99 1.50 23.14
CA GLU A 301 -11.96 0.80 24.43
C GLU A 301 -11.19 1.59 25.50
N LEU A 302 -10.06 2.20 25.14
CA LEU A 302 -9.28 3.05 26.06
C LEU A 302 -10.07 4.27 26.56
N GLU A 303 -10.97 4.79 25.73
CA GLU A 303 -11.90 5.87 26.07
C GLU A 303 -13.14 5.38 26.87
N GLY A 304 -13.21 4.08 27.18
CA GLY A 304 -14.31 3.49 27.96
C GLY A 304 -15.54 3.10 27.13
N VAL A 305 -15.45 3.14 25.80
CA VAL A 305 -16.53 2.71 24.91
C VAL A 305 -16.62 1.19 24.93
N SER A 306 -17.84 0.66 25.07
CA SER A 306 -18.08 -0.78 25.07
C SER A 306 -18.01 -1.38 23.66
N VAL A 307 -16.85 -1.92 23.29
CA VAL A 307 -16.60 -2.48 21.95
C VAL A 307 -16.46 -4.01 21.89
N LYS A 308 -16.81 -4.71 22.98
CA LYS A 308 -16.60 -6.16 23.12
C LYS A 308 -17.18 -7.00 21.98
N ASP A 309 -18.36 -6.65 21.48
CA ASP A 309 -19.00 -7.42 20.41
C ASP A 309 -18.31 -7.18 19.06
N HIS A 310 -17.85 -5.96 18.78
CA HIS A 310 -17.05 -5.64 17.59
C HIS A 310 -15.73 -6.42 17.56
N TYR A 311 -15.06 -6.60 18.71
CA TYR A 311 -13.86 -7.44 18.77
C TYR A 311 -14.14 -8.89 18.38
N ARG A 312 -15.28 -9.46 18.78
CA ARG A 312 -15.64 -10.85 18.44
C ARG A 312 -15.90 -11.03 16.94
N GLU A 313 -16.48 -10.02 16.30
CA GLU A 313 -16.67 -10.02 14.85
C GLU A 313 -15.32 -9.91 14.13
N LEU A 314 -14.49 -8.94 14.53
CA LEU A 314 -13.18 -8.71 13.93
C LEU A 314 -12.22 -9.88 14.16
N LEU A 315 -12.38 -10.63 15.26
CA LEU A 315 -11.60 -11.84 15.51
C LEU A 315 -11.74 -12.88 14.40
N GLN A 316 -12.90 -12.97 13.74
CA GLN A 316 -13.09 -13.90 12.63
C GLN A 316 -12.17 -13.57 11.45
N VAL A 317 -11.81 -12.29 11.30
CA VAL A 317 -10.87 -11.81 10.28
C VAL A 317 -9.44 -12.04 10.72
N THR A 318 -9.08 -11.75 11.99
CA THR A 318 -7.69 -11.79 12.46
C THR A 318 -7.19 -13.17 12.89
N GLN A 319 -8.08 -14.06 13.35
CA GLN A 319 -7.71 -15.38 13.86
C GLN A 319 -6.93 -16.26 12.85
N PRO A 320 -7.30 -16.30 11.55
CA PRO A 320 -6.51 -17.03 10.55
C PRO A 320 -5.06 -16.58 10.42
N HIS A 321 -4.74 -15.33 10.79
CA HIS A 321 -3.43 -14.71 10.61
C HIS A 321 -2.50 -14.87 11.82
N THR A 322 -2.88 -15.66 12.82
CA THR A 322 -2.10 -15.82 14.07
C THR A 322 -0.70 -16.40 13.89
N GLU A 323 -0.39 -17.00 12.75
CA GLU A 323 0.92 -17.62 12.45
C GLU A 323 1.67 -16.98 11.27
N ASP A 324 1.13 -15.90 10.69
CA ASP A 324 1.66 -15.32 9.45
C ASP A 324 3.00 -14.62 9.68
N HIS A 325 3.04 -13.78 10.72
CA HIS A 325 4.23 -13.06 11.19
C HIS A 325 5.00 -12.29 10.10
N THR A 326 4.27 -11.78 9.11
CA THR A 326 4.85 -11.00 8.01
C THR A 326 5.43 -9.68 8.50
N LEU A 327 4.70 -8.99 9.38
CA LEU A 327 5.12 -7.77 10.06
C LEU A 327 4.67 -7.84 11.52
N LEU A 328 5.60 -7.55 12.44
CA LEU A 328 5.28 -7.45 13.87
C LEU A 328 4.18 -6.41 14.14
N PHE A 329 4.10 -5.37 13.30
CA PHE A 329 3.03 -4.39 13.34
C PHE A 329 1.65 -5.05 13.19
N ASN A 330 1.46 -5.95 12.23
CA ASN A 330 0.19 -6.67 12.02
C ASN A 330 -0.09 -7.60 13.21
N ASP A 331 0.91 -8.34 13.68
CA ASP A 331 0.77 -9.26 14.82
C ASP A 331 0.28 -8.55 16.09
N LEU A 332 0.79 -7.34 16.37
CA LEU A 332 0.36 -6.53 17.52
C LEU A 332 -1.11 -6.12 17.40
N HIS A 333 -1.59 -5.80 16.21
CA HIS A 333 -3.00 -5.45 15.97
C HIS A 333 -3.91 -6.66 16.14
N PHE A 334 -3.51 -7.83 15.65
CA PHE A 334 -4.26 -9.08 15.86
C PHE A 334 -4.32 -9.45 17.35
N LEU A 335 -3.23 -9.22 18.08
CA LEU A 335 -3.16 -9.41 19.52
C LEU A 335 -4.12 -8.49 20.28
N MET A 336 -4.28 -7.22 19.87
CA MET A 336 -5.29 -6.32 20.45
C MET A 336 -6.70 -6.94 20.38
N VAL A 337 -7.04 -7.53 19.24
CA VAL A 337 -8.37 -8.14 19.01
C VAL A 337 -8.58 -9.40 19.84
N SER A 338 -7.59 -10.29 19.90
CA SER A 338 -7.71 -11.52 20.69
C SER A 338 -7.80 -11.23 22.20
N LEU A 339 -7.03 -10.24 22.67
CA LEU A 339 -7.11 -9.75 24.06
C LEU A 339 -8.44 -9.07 24.36
N GLY A 340 -8.90 -8.16 23.50
CA GLY A 340 -10.19 -7.48 23.64
C GLY A 340 -11.38 -8.46 23.61
N SER A 341 -11.27 -9.52 22.82
CA SER A 341 -12.25 -10.63 22.78
C SER A 341 -12.17 -11.56 23.99
N LYS A 342 -11.08 -11.50 24.77
CA LYS A 342 -10.72 -12.48 25.83
C LYS A 342 -10.56 -13.90 25.31
N GLU A 343 -10.08 -14.05 24.07
CA GLU A 343 -9.84 -15.33 23.42
C GLU A 343 -8.42 -15.79 23.71
N THR A 344 -8.26 -16.40 24.89
CA THR A 344 -6.96 -16.83 25.45
C THR A 344 -6.24 -17.82 24.54
N ALA A 345 -6.95 -18.73 23.88
CA ALA A 345 -6.34 -19.72 23.00
C ALA A 345 -5.66 -19.06 21.78
N THR A 346 -6.36 -18.16 21.10
CA THR A 346 -5.84 -17.38 19.96
C THR A 346 -4.65 -16.52 20.39
N THR A 347 -4.78 -15.84 21.53
CA THR A 347 -3.71 -15.02 22.12
C THR A 347 -2.45 -15.84 22.37
N GLN A 348 -2.60 -17.00 23.02
CA GLN A 348 -1.48 -17.87 23.34
C GLN A 348 -0.85 -18.42 22.06
N ARG A 349 -1.65 -18.82 21.07
CA ARG A 349 -1.12 -19.34 19.81
C ARG A 349 -0.26 -18.33 19.08
N LEU A 350 -0.73 -17.08 18.95
CA LEU A 350 0.03 -15.99 18.31
C LEU A 350 1.38 -15.76 19.00
N LEU A 351 1.40 -15.73 20.34
CA LEU A 351 2.63 -15.53 21.11
C LEU A 351 3.59 -16.73 20.98
N GLU A 352 3.07 -17.96 20.97
CA GLU A 352 3.87 -19.17 20.78
C GLU A 352 4.50 -19.22 19.39
N SER A 353 3.73 -18.96 18.33
CA SER A 353 4.24 -18.98 16.96
C SER A 353 5.24 -17.86 16.69
N LEU A 354 5.09 -16.68 17.33
CA LEU A 354 6.12 -15.64 17.32
C LEU A 354 7.42 -16.11 17.99
N GLN A 355 7.33 -16.79 19.14
CA GLN A 355 8.50 -17.35 19.82
C GLN A 355 9.15 -18.49 19.03
N GLU A 356 8.37 -19.27 18.29
CA GLU A 356 8.87 -20.30 17.37
C GLU A 356 9.66 -19.66 16.21
N LEU A 357 9.14 -18.58 15.62
CA LEU A 357 9.81 -17.86 14.52
C LEU A 357 11.10 -17.16 14.95
N ALA A 358 11.16 -16.66 16.19
CA ALA A 358 12.33 -15.94 16.70
C ALA A 358 13.53 -16.84 17.06
N LYS A 359 13.34 -18.16 17.12
CA LYS A 359 14.40 -19.15 17.38
C LYS A 359 15.12 -19.53 16.10
#